data_AF-A0A562JJE1-F1
#
_entry.id   AF-A0A562JJE1-F1
#
_cell.length_a   1.000
_cell.length_b   1.000
_cell.length_c   1.000
_cell.angle_alpha   90.00
_cell.angle_beta   90.00
_cell.angle_gamma   90.00
#
_symmetry.space_group_name_H-M   'P 1'
#
loop_
_entity.id
_entity.type
_entity.pdbx_description
1 polymer ?
#
loop_
_entity_poly.entity_id
_entity_poly.type
_entity_poly.pdbx_seq_one_letter_code
_entity_poly.pdbx_strand_id
1 'polypeptide(L)'
;MVNMSKIANDLRFMASGPRTGLNNIHLPSRQPGSSIMPGKVNPVMAEVINQIAFHVIGNDQTISLASEAGQFELNVMEPILVFNLLQSIHMMTNGFKVFTDYCVAGIEANEKLLKDNVEKSVGMITALNPHIGYEKSAQLAREAITSGKSVRCIQYTFK
;
A
#
# COMPACT_ATOMS: atom_id res chain seq x y z
N MET A 1 4.46 3.60 13.38
CA MET A 1 3.16 3.50 12.67
C MET A 1 3.14 4.08 11.24
N VAL A 2 4.06 4.96 10.85
CA VAL A 2 4.17 5.49 9.47
C VAL A 2 4.24 4.36 8.42
N ASN A 3 5.11 3.37 8.64
CA ASN A 3 5.25 2.21 7.73
C ASN A 3 3.95 1.40 7.60
N MET A 4 3.23 1.19 8.70
CA MET A 4 1.95 0.48 8.67
C MET A 4 0.87 1.25 7.93
N SER A 5 0.83 2.58 8.08
CA SER A 5 -0.08 3.43 7.29
C SER A 5 0.23 3.32 5.78
N LYS A 6 1.51 3.29 5.41
CA LYS A 6 1.94 3.08 4.02
C LYS A 6 1.49 1.72 3.49
N ILE A 7 1.72 0.63 4.24
CA ILE A 7 1.27 -0.72 3.85
C ILE A 7 -0.25 -0.75 3.65
N ALA A 8 -1.02 -0.15 4.57
CA ALA A 8 -2.47 -0.05 4.42
C ALA A 8 -2.86 0.75 3.16
N ASN A 9 -2.17 1.85 2.86
CA ASN A 9 -2.42 2.64 1.65
C ASN A 9 -2.16 1.81 0.38
N ASP A 10 -1.06 1.08 0.33
CA ASP A 10 -0.72 0.21 -0.81
C ASP A 10 -1.80 -0.85 -1.03
N LEU A 11 -2.24 -1.54 0.03
CA LEU A 11 -3.30 -2.55 -0.07
C LEU A 11 -4.60 -1.96 -0.59
N ARG A 12 -5.00 -0.78 -0.08
CA ARG A 12 -6.21 -0.08 -0.54
C ARG A 12 -6.11 0.30 -2.01
N PHE A 13 -4.95 0.76 -2.45
CA PHE A 13 -4.75 1.18 -3.84
C PHE A 13 -4.69 -0.02 -4.78
N MET A 14 -3.95 -1.08 -4.42
CA MET A 14 -3.89 -2.33 -5.18
C MET A 14 -5.26 -3.02 -5.28
N ALA A 15 -6.11 -2.89 -4.26
CA ALA A 15 -7.47 -3.43 -4.24
C ALA A 15 -8.53 -2.50 -4.85
N SER A 16 -8.15 -1.31 -5.36
CA SER A 16 -9.10 -0.39 -5.97
C SER A 16 -9.76 -1.01 -7.21
N GLY A 17 -11.08 -0.89 -7.35
CA GLY A 17 -11.80 -1.57 -8.45
C GLY A 17 -13.29 -1.76 -8.15
N PRO A 18 -13.94 -2.81 -8.71
CA PRO A 18 -13.33 -3.92 -9.47
C PRO A 18 -13.10 -3.63 -10.96
N ARG A 19 -13.73 -2.59 -11.53
CA ARG A 19 -13.63 -2.28 -12.97
C ARG A 19 -12.86 -0.99 -13.29
N THR A 20 -12.84 -0.03 -12.38
CA THR A 20 -12.29 1.31 -12.60
C THR A 20 -11.13 1.61 -11.64
N GLY A 21 -10.29 0.63 -11.37
CA GLY A 21 -9.11 0.72 -10.49
C GLY A 21 -8.04 -0.28 -10.89
N LEU A 22 -7.05 -0.51 -10.02
CA LEU A 22 -5.96 -1.44 -10.28
C LEU A 22 -6.40 -2.91 -10.25
N ASN A 23 -7.22 -3.28 -9.28
CA ASN A 23 -7.74 -4.63 -9.06
C ASN A 23 -6.65 -5.72 -9.06
N ASN A 24 -5.45 -5.38 -8.58
CA ASN A 24 -4.27 -6.25 -8.52
C ASN A 24 -4.46 -7.38 -7.51
N ILE A 25 -5.14 -7.09 -6.39
CA ILE A 25 -5.42 -8.03 -5.32
C ILE A 25 -6.90 -7.96 -4.93
N HIS A 26 -7.41 -9.05 -4.37
CA HIS A 26 -8.70 -9.12 -3.71
C HIS A 26 -8.48 -9.17 -2.20
N LEU A 27 -9.18 -8.28 -1.48
CA LEU A 27 -9.19 -8.26 -0.03
C LEU A 27 -10.47 -8.96 0.47
N PRO A 28 -10.42 -9.66 1.62
CA PRO A 28 -11.60 -10.30 2.19
C PRO A 28 -12.74 -9.31 2.45
N SER A 29 -13.95 -9.63 1.98
CA SER A 29 -15.15 -8.86 2.29
C SER A 29 -15.59 -9.08 3.74
N ARG A 30 -15.83 -7.99 4.47
CA ARG A 30 -16.22 -8.05 5.90
C ARG A 30 -17.58 -7.45 6.20
N GLN A 31 -18.00 -6.47 5.41
CA GLN A 31 -19.28 -5.81 5.57
C GLN A 31 -19.72 -5.16 4.26
N PRO A 32 -21.02 -4.89 4.08
CA PRO A 32 -21.50 -4.03 3.00
C PRO A 32 -20.82 -2.66 3.06
N GLY A 33 -20.26 -2.23 1.94
CA GLY A 33 -19.51 -0.98 1.81
C GLY A 33 -20.37 0.26 1.59
N SER A 34 -21.67 0.09 1.34
CA SER A 34 -22.62 1.18 1.15
C SER A 34 -24.05 0.71 1.35
N SER A 35 -24.88 1.55 1.96
CA SER A 35 -26.32 1.31 2.08
C SER A 35 -27.08 1.46 0.76
N ILE A 36 -26.54 2.22 -0.22
CA ILE A 36 -27.21 2.53 -1.49
C ILE A 36 -26.64 1.79 -2.70
N MET A 37 -25.42 1.26 -2.60
CA MET A 37 -24.78 0.50 -3.69
C MET A 37 -24.70 -0.99 -3.33
N PRO A 38 -25.71 -1.81 -3.72
CA PRO A 38 -25.69 -3.25 -3.50
C PRO A 38 -24.40 -3.90 -4.04
N GLY A 39 -23.79 -4.76 -3.23
CA GLY A 39 -22.58 -5.51 -3.62
C GLY A 39 -21.27 -4.71 -3.52
N LYS A 40 -21.29 -3.41 -3.19
CA LYS A 40 -20.05 -2.66 -2.94
C LYS A 40 -19.40 -3.14 -1.66
N VAL A 41 -18.09 -3.40 -1.70
CA VAL A 41 -17.25 -3.78 -0.56
C VAL A 41 -16.08 -2.80 -0.48
N ASN A 42 -15.73 -2.35 0.74
CA ASN A 42 -14.62 -1.42 0.97
C ASN A 42 -13.49 -2.12 1.77
N PRO A 43 -12.24 -1.66 1.64
CA PRO A 43 -11.07 -2.20 2.35
C PRO A 43 -11.01 -1.73 3.82
N VAL A 44 -12.08 -1.92 4.58
CA VAL A 44 -12.29 -1.33 5.93
C VAL A 44 -11.21 -1.70 6.95
N MET A 45 -10.61 -2.89 6.81
CA MET A 45 -9.53 -3.34 7.69
C MET A 45 -8.23 -2.55 7.47
N ALA A 46 -7.95 -2.14 6.23
CA ALA A 46 -6.81 -1.25 5.97
C ALA A 46 -7.13 0.19 6.40
N GLU A 47 -8.38 0.63 6.26
CA GLU A 47 -8.82 1.95 6.71
C GLU A 47 -8.68 2.15 8.22
N VAL A 48 -9.01 1.13 9.03
CA VAL A 48 -8.81 1.21 10.49
C VAL A 48 -7.33 1.26 10.87
N ILE A 49 -6.44 0.57 10.13
CA ILE A 49 -4.99 0.69 10.34
C ILE A 49 -4.50 2.12 10.05
N ASN A 50 -5.00 2.77 9.01
CA ASN A 50 -4.67 4.18 8.77
C ASN A 50 -5.12 5.07 9.94
N GLN A 51 -6.35 4.90 10.43
CA GLN A 51 -6.88 5.68 11.57
C GLN A 51 -6.05 5.47 12.84
N ILE A 52 -5.73 4.21 13.17
CA ILE A 52 -4.84 3.89 14.31
C ILE A 52 -3.47 4.53 14.10
N ALA A 53 -2.92 4.47 12.89
CA ALA A 53 -1.62 5.06 12.60
C ALA A 53 -1.62 6.58 12.83
N PHE A 54 -2.65 7.29 12.38
CA PHE A 54 -2.77 8.73 12.59
C PHE A 54 -2.88 9.06 14.08
N HIS A 55 -3.67 8.29 14.83
CA HIS A 55 -3.83 8.51 16.26
C HIS A 55 -2.53 8.27 17.03
N VAL A 56 -1.82 7.17 16.75
CA VAL A 56 -0.52 6.86 17.38
C VAL A 56 0.53 7.92 17.05
N ILE A 57 0.54 8.46 15.83
CA ILE A 57 1.46 9.55 15.48
C ILE A 57 1.13 10.83 16.26
N GLY A 58 -0.16 11.14 16.47
CA GLY A 58 -0.57 12.26 17.33
C GLY A 58 -0.13 12.05 18.78
N ASN A 59 -0.36 10.86 19.32
CA ASN A 59 0.05 10.49 20.67
C ASN A 59 1.57 10.59 20.87
N ASP A 60 2.36 10.21 19.86
CA ASP A 60 3.82 10.35 19.86
C ASP A 60 4.27 11.82 19.94
N GLN A 61 3.56 12.73 19.27
CA GLN A 61 3.81 14.17 19.41
C GLN A 61 3.47 14.67 20.82
N THR A 62 2.36 14.24 21.41
CA THR A 62 2.03 14.57 22.80
C THR A 62 3.09 14.05 23.77
N ILE A 63 3.56 12.81 23.58
CA ILE A 63 4.65 12.21 24.37
C ILE A 63 5.93 13.04 24.23
N SER A 64 6.28 13.45 23.01
CA SER A 64 7.47 14.25 22.73
C SER A 64 7.42 15.59 23.49
N LEU A 65 6.30 16.30 23.44
CA LEU A 65 6.11 17.56 24.16
C LEU A 65 6.12 17.36 25.69
N ALA A 66 5.47 16.31 26.20
CA ALA A 66 5.47 15.99 27.62
C ALA A 66 6.88 15.64 28.13
N SER A 67 7.69 14.96 27.31
CA SER A 67 9.05 14.56 27.65
C SER A 67 9.99 15.75 27.79
N GLU A 68 9.81 16.80 26.96
CA GLU A 68 10.62 18.02 26.98
C GLU A 68 10.34 18.90 28.20
N ALA A 69 9.10 18.93 28.70
CA ALA A 69 8.65 19.83 29.77
C ALA A 69 9.13 19.46 31.20
N GLY A 70 10.22 18.71 31.34
CA GLY A 70 10.83 18.41 32.63
C GLY A 70 11.45 19.66 33.28
N GLN A 71 11.38 19.77 34.60
CA GLN A 71 11.88 20.93 35.34
C GLN A 71 12.78 20.48 36.49
N PHE A 72 14.08 20.77 36.38
CA PHE A 72 15.11 20.39 37.35
C PHE A 72 15.08 18.91 37.72
N GLU A 73 14.72 18.56 38.96
CA GLU A 73 14.81 17.20 39.49
C GLU A 73 13.70 16.26 39.00
N LEU A 74 12.61 16.77 38.39
CA LEU A 74 11.45 15.94 38.06
C LEU A 74 10.67 16.42 36.82
N ASN A 75 10.11 15.46 36.08
CA ASN A 75 9.11 15.73 35.06
C ASN A 75 7.72 15.38 35.61
N VAL A 76 6.83 16.37 35.74
CA VAL A 76 5.46 16.17 36.26
C VAL A 76 4.43 15.82 35.18
N MET A 77 4.84 15.74 33.90
CA MET A 77 3.99 15.39 32.77
C MET A 77 3.90 13.88 32.52
N GLU A 78 4.50 13.07 33.41
CA GLU A 78 4.47 11.60 33.33
C GLU A 78 3.07 10.99 33.14
N PRO A 79 1.97 11.49 33.76
CA PRO A 79 0.65 10.90 33.57
C PRO A 79 0.16 10.92 32.11
N ILE A 80 0.30 12.06 31.41
CA ILE A 80 -0.13 12.17 30.01
C ILE A 80 0.80 11.37 29.09
N LEU A 81 2.09 11.31 29.41
CA LEU A 81 3.07 10.51 28.67
C LEU A 81 2.71 9.02 28.71
N VAL A 82 2.55 8.47 29.91
CA VAL A 82 2.26 7.03 30.10
C VAL A 82 0.88 6.67 29.54
N PHE A 83 -0.12 7.54 29.73
CA PHE A 83 -1.45 7.31 29.15
C PHE A 83 -1.41 7.17 27.63
N ASN A 84 -0.78 8.11 26.93
CA ASN A 84 -0.69 8.09 25.47
C ASN A 84 0.13 6.91 24.95
N LEU A 85 1.19 6.50 25.67
CA LEU A 85 1.98 5.33 25.34
C LEU A 85 1.15 4.05 25.43
N LEU A 86 0.48 3.84 26.57
CA LEU A 86 -0.33 2.63 26.79
C LEU A 86 -1.54 2.57 25.86
N GLN A 87 -2.20 3.70 25.59
CA GLN A 87 -3.29 3.77 24.63
C GLN A 87 -2.81 3.38 23.22
N SER A 88 -1.65 3.90 22.80
CA SER A 88 -1.06 3.59 21.50
C SER A 88 -0.75 2.10 21.37
N ILE A 89 -0.13 1.50 22.39
CA ILE A 89 0.15 0.06 22.43
C ILE A 89 -1.15 -0.74 22.32
N HIS A 90 -2.16 -0.41 23.13
CA HIS A 90 -3.44 -1.12 23.13
C HIS A 90 -4.13 -1.08 21.75
N MET A 91 -4.20 0.09 21.12
CA MET A 91 -4.80 0.25 19.78
C MET A 91 -4.01 -0.52 18.71
N MET A 92 -2.67 -0.46 18.75
CA MET A 92 -1.82 -1.20 17.81
C MET A 92 -2.01 -2.71 17.96
N THR A 93 -1.99 -3.24 19.19
CA THR A 93 -2.18 -4.67 19.46
C THR A 93 -3.50 -5.17 18.90
N ASN A 94 -4.60 -4.46 19.20
CA ASN A 94 -5.91 -4.85 18.69
C ASN A 94 -6.01 -4.70 17.17
N GLY A 95 -5.53 -3.57 16.64
CA GLY A 95 -5.52 -3.28 15.21
C GLY A 95 -4.74 -4.32 14.39
N PHE A 96 -3.55 -4.69 14.83
CA PHE A 96 -2.71 -5.66 14.13
C PHE A 96 -3.28 -7.07 14.18
N LYS A 97 -3.90 -7.46 15.29
CA LYS A 97 -4.59 -8.75 15.39
C LYS A 97 -5.72 -8.84 14.36
N VAL A 98 -6.65 -7.90 14.39
CA VAL A 98 -7.82 -7.93 13.48
C VAL A 98 -7.41 -7.71 12.02
N PHE A 99 -6.40 -6.90 11.75
CA PHE A 99 -5.90 -6.69 10.40
C PHE A 99 -5.23 -7.95 9.83
N THR A 100 -4.45 -8.66 10.64
CA THR A 100 -3.84 -9.94 10.24
C THR A 100 -4.93 -10.97 9.94
N ASP A 101 -5.82 -11.21 10.90
CA ASP A 101 -6.83 -12.27 10.84
C ASP A 101 -7.88 -12.01 9.74
N TYR A 102 -8.27 -10.74 9.57
CA TYR A 102 -9.41 -10.39 8.72
C TYR A 102 -9.06 -9.70 7.40
N CYS A 103 -7.81 -9.33 7.17
CA CYS A 103 -7.35 -8.76 5.90
C CYS A 103 -6.20 -9.57 5.32
N VAL A 104 -5.05 -9.58 6.00
CA VAL A 104 -3.78 -10.09 5.44
C VAL A 104 -3.84 -11.59 5.14
N ALA A 105 -4.40 -12.40 6.05
CA ALA A 105 -4.47 -13.85 5.89
C ALA A 105 -5.28 -14.31 4.67
N GLY A 106 -6.17 -13.46 4.13
CA GLY A 106 -7.04 -13.80 3.00
C GLY A 106 -6.79 -12.96 1.75
N ILE A 107 -5.61 -12.35 1.60
CA ILE A 107 -5.27 -11.62 0.37
C ILE A 107 -5.07 -12.63 -0.76
N GLU A 108 -5.75 -12.40 -1.88
CA GLU A 108 -5.59 -13.17 -3.12
C GLU A 108 -5.12 -12.27 -4.27
N ALA A 109 -4.25 -12.77 -5.13
CA ALA A 109 -3.78 -12.05 -6.30
C ALA A 109 -4.73 -12.22 -7.49
N ASN A 110 -4.92 -11.18 -8.29
CA ASN A 110 -5.56 -11.28 -9.59
C ASN A 110 -4.53 -11.68 -10.66
N GLU A 111 -4.11 -12.96 -10.62
CA GLU A 111 -2.97 -13.45 -11.42
C GLU A 111 -3.11 -13.19 -12.92
N LYS A 112 -4.31 -13.37 -13.47
CA LYS A 112 -4.58 -13.14 -14.89
C LYS A 112 -4.34 -11.68 -15.28
N LEU A 113 -4.93 -10.75 -14.51
CA LEU A 113 -4.77 -9.32 -14.76
C LEU A 113 -3.31 -8.88 -14.58
N LEU A 114 -2.66 -9.37 -13.52
CA LEU A 114 -1.26 -9.05 -13.24
C LEU A 114 -0.34 -9.53 -14.36
N LYS A 115 -0.54 -10.74 -14.87
CA LYS A 115 0.19 -11.26 -16.03
C LYS A 115 -0.02 -10.38 -17.26
N ASP A 116 -1.26 -10.03 -17.57
CA ASP A 116 -1.58 -9.16 -18.71
C ASP A 116 -0.95 -7.76 -18.57
N ASN A 117 -0.89 -7.21 -17.35
CA ASN A 117 -0.23 -5.94 -17.07
C ASN A 117 1.28 -6.01 -17.27
N VAL A 118 1.92 -7.11 -16.88
CA VAL A 118 3.35 -7.33 -17.13
C VAL A 118 3.63 -7.40 -18.62
N GLU A 119 2.83 -8.15 -19.39
CA GLU A 119 3.02 -8.29 -20.84
C GLU A 119 2.86 -6.96 -21.60
N LYS A 120 2.05 -6.04 -21.06
CA LYS A 120 1.86 -4.67 -21.59
C LYS A 120 2.89 -3.68 -21.07
N SER A 121 3.70 -4.05 -20.09
CA SER A 121 4.67 -3.15 -19.47
C SER A 121 5.88 -2.96 -20.37
N VAL A 122 6.15 -1.71 -20.71
CA VAL A 122 7.37 -1.31 -21.44
C VAL A 122 8.60 -1.49 -20.56
N GLY A 123 8.46 -1.53 -19.23
CA GLY A 123 9.57 -1.74 -18.30
C GLY A 123 10.30 -3.07 -18.50
N MET A 124 9.67 -4.07 -19.13
CA MET A 124 10.35 -5.31 -19.52
C MET A 124 11.57 -5.08 -20.42
N ILE A 125 11.64 -3.96 -21.15
CA ILE A 125 12.75 -3.62 -22.02
C ILE A 125 14.08 -3.51 -21.27
N THR A 126 14.07 -3.15 -19.98
CA THR A 126 15.29 -2.99 -19.17
C THR A 126 16.09 -4.29 -19.09
N ALA A 127 15.43 -5.45 -19.14
CA ALA A 127 16.09 -6.75 -19.20
C ALA A 127 16.90 -6.97 -20.49
N LEU A 128 16.60 -6.22 -21.57
CA LEU A 128 17.33 -6.27 -22.83
C LEU A 128 18.54 -5.34 -22.86
N ASN A 129 18.63 -4.36 -21.97
CA ASN A 129 19.73 -3.38 -21.95
C ASN A 129 21.13 -4.02 -22.03
N PRO A 130 21.45 -5.10 -21.27
CA PRO A 130 22.76 -5.75 -21.34
C PRO A 130 23.04 -6.47 -22.67
N HIS A 131 22.00 -6.79 -23.44
CA HIS A 131 22.10 -7.60 -24.66
C HIS A 131 22.10 -6.77 -25.95
N ILE A 132 21.36 -5.66 -25.97
CA ILE A 132 21.23 -4.81 -27.17
C ILE A 132 21.71 -3.37 -26.96
N GLY A 133 22.09 -3.00 -25.73
CA GLY A 133 22.49 -1.65 -25.38
C GLY A 133 21.31 -0.71 -25.13
N TYR A 134 21.59 0.42 -24.48
CA TYR A 134 20.58 1.38 -24.06
C TYR A 134 19.85 2.03 -25.24
N GLU A 135 20.57 2.47 -26.27
CA GLU A 135 20.00 3.23 -27.39
C GLU A 135 18.95 2.40 -28.16
N LYS A 136 19.29 1.15 -28.48
CA LYS A 136 18.38 0.18 -29.13
C LYS A 136 17.20 -0.16 -28.24
N SER A 137 17.41 -0.33 -26.93
CA SER A 137 16.33 -0.56 -25.96
C SER A 137 15.38 0.63 -25.88
N ALA A 138 15.90 1.86 -25.85
CA ALA A 138 15.10 3.07 -25.84
C ALA A 138 14.27 3.25 -27.13
N GLN A 139 14.82 2.87 -28.29
CA GLN A 139 14.09 2.87 -29.56
C GLN A 139 12.91 1.90 -29.53
N LEU A 140 13.13 0.66 -29.08
CA LEU A 140 12.07 -0.35 -28.95
C LEU A 140 11.01 0.05 -27.92
N ALA A 141 11.42 0.65 -26.81
CA ALA A 141 10.50 1.18 -25.81
C ALA A 141 9.59 2.26 -26.42
N ARG A 142 10.16 3.16 -27.23
CA ARG A 142 9.39 4.21 -27.92
C ARG A 142 8.40 3.61 -28.90
N GLU A 143 8.80 2.60 -29.67
CA GLU A 143 7.91 1.89 -30.59
C GLU A 143 6.78 1.15 -29.85
N ALA A 144 7.06 0.51 -28.72
CA ALA A 144 6.05 -0.16 -27.89
C ALA A 144 4.98 0.84 -27.40
N ILE A 145 5.42 2.00 -26.92
CA ILE A 145 4.52 3.06 -26.42
C ILE A 145 3.65 3.61 -27.55
N THR A 146 4.23 3.94 -28.71
CA THR A 146 3.47 4.56 -29.81
C THR A 146 2.57 3.59 -30.55
N SER A 147 2.99 2.32 -30.68
CA SER A 147 2.21 1.29 -31.37
C SER A 147 1.19 0.58 -30.46
N GLY A 148 1.33 0.71 -29.14
CA GLY A 148 0.53 -0.04 -28.16
C GLY A 148 0.81 -1.55 -28.14
N LYS A 149 1.82 -2.03 -28.88
CA LYS A 149 2.20 -3.44 -28.92
C LYS A 149 3.06 -3.78 -27.71
N SER A 150 2.98 -5.02 -27.25
CA SER A 150 3.92 -5.56 -26.26
C SER A 150 5.35 -5.50 -26.82
N VAL A 151 6.31 -5.24 -25.93
CA VAL A 151 7.75 -5.33 -26.24
C VAL A 151 8.12 -6.68 -26.88
N ARG A 152 7.44 -7.77 -26.48
CA ARG A 152 7.67 -9.10 -27.07
C ARG A 152 7.24 -9.23 -28.53
N CYS A 153 6.26 -8.43 -28.96
CA CYS A 153 5.72 -8.49 -30.31
C CYS A 153 6.47 -7.60 -31.31
N ILE A 154 7.39 -6.75 -30.84
CA ILE A 154 8.20 -5.90 -31.72
C ILE A 154 9.32 -6.76 -32.29
N GLN A 155 9.27 -7.00 -33.60
CA GLN A 155 10.28 -7.79 -34.30
C GLN A 155 11.60 -7.02 -34.29
N TYR A 156 12.55 -7.51 -33.50
CA TYR A 156 13.93 -7.06 -33.56
C TYR A 156 14.66 -7.82 -34.67
N THR A 157 15.06 -7.11 -35.73
CA THR A 157 15.99 -7.68 -36.71
C THR A 157 17.40 -7.32 -36.26
N PHE A 158 18.20 -8.33 -35.91
CA PHE A 158 19.64 -8.14 -35.69
C PHE A 158 20.27 -7.77 -37.04
N LYS A 159 20.46 -6.47 -37.28
CA LYS A 159 21.44 -5.97 -38.23
C LYS A 159 22.73 -5.67 -37.50
#